data_AF-A0A1Y3BKC5-F1
#
_entry.id   AF-A0A1Y3BKC5-F1
#
_cell.length_a   1.000
_cell.length_b   1.000
_cell.length_c   1.000
_cell.angle_alpha   90.00
_cell.angle_beta   90.00
_cell.angle_gamma   90.00
#
_symmetry.space_group_name_H-M   'P 1'
#
loop_
_entity.id
_entity.type
_entity.pdbx_description
1 polymer ?
#
loop_
_entity_poly.entity_id
_entity_poly.type
_entity_poly.pdbx_seq_one_letter_code
_entity_poly.pdbx_strand_id
1 'polypeptide(L)'
;MTSYTPSADDITFRHLARTYATNHKRMSHTGTACDQDEDFGKQGGITNGASWYSVAGGMQDFNYLATNTFEITLELGCDKYPPESQLSKEWEDNKQALLEFINQAHIGAKGLVQDENGMPIDNAIIRVQNITNGIDQIINHDISTTKNGEYWRLLTPGLYKIMATKFGYIPVVKTVMIEPRNTTATQAMIVHFVLKNRFE
;
A
#
# COMPACT_ATOMS: atom_id res chain seq x y z
N MET A 1 -5.29 22.72 -12.47
CA MET A 1 -5.34 23.13 -11.06
C MET A 1 -4.63 22.05 -10.27
N THR A 2 -3.63 22.41 -9.45
CA THR A 2 -2.97 21.50 -8.54
C THR A 2 -3.73 21.50 -7.22
N SER A 3 -4.15 20.32 -6.76
CA SER A 3 -4.90 20.17 -5.52
C SER A 3 -4.73 18.75 -4.99
N TYR A 4 -4.72 18.62 -3.68
CA TYR A 4 -4.65 17.31 -3.03
C TYR A 4 -5.81 16.42 -3.48
N THR A 5 -5.48 15.28 -4.10
CA THR A 5 -6.46 14.32 -4.62
C THR A 5 -6.20 12.96 -3.95
N PRO A 6 -6.88 12.64 -2.84
CA PRO A 6 -6.66 11.40 -2.11
C PRO A 6 -7.19 10.19 -2.89
N SER A 7 -6.48 9.07 -2.81
CA SER A 7 -7.04 7.76 -3.16
C SER A 7 -7.86 7.20 -2.01
N ALA A 8 -8.62 6.11 -2.25
CA ALA A 8 -9.35 5.43 -1.19
C ALA A 8 -8.41 4.88 -0.10
N ASP A 9 -7.16 4.57 -0.47
CA ASP A 9 -6.09 4.06 0.39
C ASP A 9 -5.07 5.15 0.79
N ASP A 10 -5.46 6.43 0.85
CA ASP A 10 -4.56 7.56 1.15
C ASP A 10 -3.70 7.34 2.42
N ILE A 11 -4.30 6.81 3.49
CA ILE A 11 -3.59 6.51 4.74
C ILE A 11 -2.46 5.48 4.50
N THR A 12 -2.74 4.44 3.73
CA THR A 12 -1.77 3.40 3.36
C THR A 12 -0.67 3.98 2.48
N PHE A 13 -1.01 4.74 1.44
CA PHE A 13 0.00 5.37 0.57
C PHE A 13 0.91 6.33 1.32
N ARG A 14 0.35 7.15 2.22
CA ARG A 14 1.15 8.04 3.07
C ARG A 14 2.06 7.26 4.00
N HIS A 15 1.62 6.11 4.52
CA HIS A 15 2.47 5.23 5.31
C HIS A 15 3.63 4.67 4.47
N LEU A 16 3.35 4.12 3.28
CA LEU A 16 4.35 3.58 2.35
C LEU A 16 5.40 4.63 1.96
N ALA A 17 4.95 5.82 1.54
CA ALA A 17 5.82 6.92 1.16
C ALA A 17 6.66 7.42 2.34
N ARG A 18 6.07 7.56 3.54
CA ARG A 18 6.81 7.95 4.74
C ARG A 18 7.88 6.93 5.12
N THR A 19 7.57 5.64 5.04
CA THR A 19 8.54 4.58 5.34
C THR A 19 9.80 4.74 4.48
N TYR A 20 9.66 5.03 3.18
CA TYR A 20 10.81 5.30 2.34
C TYR A 20 11.52 6.60 2.76
N ALA A 21 10.77 7.71 2.82
CA ALA A 21 11.33 9.04 3.02
C ALA A 21 12.04 9.23 4.37
N THR A 22 11.56 8.59 5.45
CA THR A 22 12.18 8.69 6.78
C THR A 22 13.39 7.78 6.95
N ASN A 23 13.50 6.71 6.16
CA ASN A 23 14.68 5.84 6.15
C ASN A 23 15.74 6.30 5.12
N HIS A 24 15.37 7.19 4.19
CA HIS A 24 16.32 7.85 3.32
C HIS A 24 17.07 8.94 4.08
N LYS A 25 18.39 9.04 3.90
CA LYS A 25 19.24 9.92 4.74
C LYS A 25 18.92 11.42 4.69
N ARG A 26 18.23 11.88 3.64
CA ARG A 26 17.99 13.32 3.41
C ARG A 26 16.60 13.70 2.92
N MET A 27 15.75 12.73 2.54
CA MET A 27 14.48 13.03 1.84
C MET A 27 13.46 13.67 2.78
N SER A 28 13.48 13.28 4.05
CA SER A 28 12.61 13.84 5.09
C SER A 28 13.17 15.10 5.76
N HIS A 29 14.37 15.55 5.41
CA HIS A 29 14.99 16.74 5.99
C HIS A 29 14.56 18.01 5.26
N THR A 30 14.36 19.10 5.99
CA THR A 30 14.12 20.42 5.40
C THR A 30 15.40 21.00 4.80
N GLY A 31 15.27 21.81 3.75
CA GLY A 31 16.41 22.50 3.11
C GLY A 31 17.29 21.61 2.22
N THR A 32 16.94 20.34 2.04
CA THR A 32 17.62 19.40 1.13
C THR A 32 16.93 19.28 -0.22
N ALA A 33 15.78 19.94 -0.40
CA ALA A 33 15.02 19.97 -1.63
C ALA A 33 15.74 20.71 -2.75
N CYS A 34 15.45 20.28 -3.99
CA CYS A 34 16.03 20.84 -5.21
C CYS A 34 15.55 22.26 -5.47
N ASP A 35 14.26 22.48 -5.20
CA ASP A 35 13.61 23.78 -5.19
C ASP A 35 13.12 24.06 -3.76
N GLN A 36 13.46 25.23 -3.23
CA GLN A 36 13.09 25.62 -1.85
C GLN A 36 11.59 25.92 -1.74
N ASP A 37 10.94 26.28 -2.84
CA ASP A 37 9.49 26.47 -2.90
C ASP A 37 8.75 25.10 -2.87
N GLU A 38 9.46 24.00 -3.15
CA GLU A 38 8.95 22.62 -3.13
C GLU A 38 9.62 21.76 -2.04
N ASP A 39 9.97 22.37 -0.89
CA ASP A 39 10.59 21.65 0.23
C ASP A 39 9.60 20.74 0.96
N PHE A 40 9.44 19.52 0.43
CA PHE A 40 8.62 18.47 1.03
C PHE A 40 9.19 17.91 2.33
N GLY A 41 10.43 18.25 2.71
CA GLY A 41 10.97 17.95 4.04
C GLY A 41 10.07 18.47 5.17
N LYS A 42 9.40 19.62 4.95
CA LYS A 42 8.44 20.21 5.90
C LYS A 42 7.23 19.32 6.20
N GLN A 43 6.93 18.36 5.32
CA GLN A 43 5.84 17.39 5.47
C GLN A 43 6.35 15.94 5.57
N GLY A 44 7.64 15.76 5.88
CA GLY A 44 8.28 14.46 6.10
C GLY A 44 8.81 13.79 4.83
N GLY A 45 9.04 14.55 3.77
CA GLY A 45 9.63 14.06 2.52
C GLY A 45 8.67 13.34 1.58
N ILE A 46 7.36 13.57 1.72
CA ILE A 46 6.33 12.96 0.86
C ILE A 46 5.49 14.05 0.19
N THR A 47 4.80 13.74 -0.89
CA THR A 47 3.77 14.62 -1.47
C THR A 47 2.67 13.80 -2.16
N ASN A 48 1.48 14.38 -2.30
CA ASN A 48 0.46 13.82 -3.19
C ASN A 48 0.73 14.32 -4.60
N GLY A 49 0.79 13.41 -5.58
CA GLY A 49 1.19 13.76 -6.95
C GLY A 49 0.43 14.95 -7.52
N ALA A 50 -0.91 14.92 -7.49
CA ALA A 50 -1.76 15.99 -8.00
C ALA A 50 -1.63 17.33 -7.25
N SER A 51 -1.19 17.29 -5.99
CA SER A 51 -0.88 18.50 -5.21
C SER A 51 0.45 19.14 -5.61
N TRP A 52 1.40 18.35 -6.11
CA TRP A 52 2.68 18.85 -6.62
C TRP A 52 2.49 19.37 -8.05
N TYR A 53 2.16 18.48 -8.98
CA TYR A 53 1.70 18.83 -10.32
C TYR A 53 0.79 17.73 -10.89
N SER A 54 -0.24 18.13 -11.62
CA SER A 54 -1.20 17.16 -12.17
C SER A 54 -0.59 16.41 -13.36
N VAL A 55 -0.51 15.08 -13.26
CA VAL A 55 -0.06 14.18 -14.33
C VAL A 55 -1.20 13.25 -14.69
N ALA A 56 -1.63 13.29 -15.95
CA ALA A 56 -2.59 12.33 -16.49
C ALA A 56 -1.86 11.21 -17.23
N GLY A 57 -2.34 9.96 -17.08
CA GLY A 57 -1.78 8.80 -17.79
C GLY A 57 -0.49 8.24 -17.20
N GLY A 58 -0.17 8.56 -15.94
CA GLY A 58 0.98 8.02 -15.24
C GLY A 58 0.84 6.53 -14.89
N MET A 59 1.98 5.82 -14.85
CA MET A 59 2.05 4.40 -14.49
C MET A 59 1.55 4.13 -13.05
N GLN A 60 1.83 5.06 -12.13
CA GLN A 60 1.46 4.94 -10.72
C GLN A 60 -0.05 4.75 -10.51
N ASP A 61 -0.85 5.64 -11.11
CA ASP A 61 -2.31 5.57 -10.98
C ASP A 61 -2.89 4.39 -11.77
N PHE A 62 -2.28 4.05 -12.92
CA PHE A 62 -2.68 2.86 -13.68
C PHE A 62 -2.54 1.58 -12.85
N ASN A 63 -1.42 1.39 -12.15
CA ASN A 63 -1.21 0.21 -11.29
C ASN A 63 -2.32 0.08 -10.24
N TYR A 64 -2.64 1.16 -9.54
CA TYR A 64 -3.67 1.16 -8.50
C TYR A 64 -5.10 0.97 -9.04
N LEU A 65 -5.40 1.53 -10.21
CA LEU A 65 -6.76 1.49 -10.76
C LEU A 65 -7.06 0.22 -11.57
N ALA A 66 -6.04 -0.38 -12.19
CA ALA A 66 -6.21 -1.49 -13.11
C ALA A 66 -5.76 -2.85 -12.53
N THR A 67 -5.06 -2.86 -11.39
CA THR A 67 -4.50 -4.07 -10.77
C THR A 67 -4.64 -4.04 -9.25
N ASN A 68 -4.16 -5.08 -8.55
CA ASN A 68 -4.07 -5.08 -7.09
C ASN A 68 -2.84 -4.30 -6.55
N THR A 69 -1.95 -3.82 -7.43
CA THR A 69 -0.63 -3.28 -7.08
C THR A 69 -0.72 -1.84 -6.57
N PHE A 70 -0.05 -1.57 -5.46
CA PHE A 70 0.12 -0.22 -4.93
C PHE A 70 1.51 0.27 -5.34
N GLU A 71 1.55 1.31 -6.17
CA GLU A 71 2.80 1.92 -6.63
C GLU A 71 2.96 3.33 -6.05
N ILE A 72 4.19 3.71 -5.72
CA ILE A 72 4.57 5.09 -5.42
C ILE A 72 5.69 5.51 -6.36
N THR A 73 5.79 6.81 -6.65
CA THR A 73 6.90 7.40 -7.40
C THR A 73 7.96 7.93 -6.43
N LEU A 74 9.22 7.57 -6.67
CA LEU A 74 10.35 7.97 -5.84
C LEU A 74 11.27 8.91 -6.63
N GLU A 75 11.33 10.17 -6.22
CA GLU A 75 12.25 11.17 -6.77
C GLU A 75 13.54 11.18 -5.93
N LEU A 76 14.59 10.53 -6.43
CA LEU A 76 15.77 10.17 -5.62
C LEU A 76 16.81 11.29 -5.48
N GLY A 77 16.72 12.34 -6.31
CA GLY A 77 17.68 13.43 -6.28
C GLY A 77 17.43 14.47 -7.36
N CYS A 78 18.11 15.62 -7.23
CA CYS A 78 17.97 16.77 -8.12
C CYS A 78 18.69 16.56 -9.45
N ASP A 79 19.90 16.00 -9.37
CA ASP A 79 20.69 15.68 -10.55
C ASP A 79 20.12 14.41 -11.19
N LYS A 80 19.40 14.58 -12.30
CA LYS A 80 18.81 13.46 -13.06
C LYS A 80 19.85 12.48 -13.57
N TYR A 81 21.09 12.94 -13.75
CA TYR A 81 22.22 12.15 -14.25
C TYR A 81 23.48 12.50 -13.45
N PRO A 82 23.61 12.02 -12.20
CA PRO A 82 24.74 12.36 -11.35
C PRO A 82 26.03 11.74 -11.90
N PRO A 83 27.20 12.35 -11.67
CA PRO A 83 28.48 11.76 -12.07
C PRO A 83 28.74 10.47 -11.30
N GLU A 84 29.49 9.54 -11.91
CA GLU A 84 29.83 8.23 -11.34
C GLU A 84 30.38 8.32 -9.89
N SER A 85 31.16 9.37 -9.60
CA SER A 85 31.74 9.62 -8.28
C SER A 85 30.70 9.81 -7.16
N GLN A 86 29.43 10.11 -7.48
CA GLN A 86 28.35 10.25 -6.50
C GLN A 86 27.54 8.96 -6.30
N LEU A 87 27.63 7.96 -7.18
CA LEU A 87 26.77 6.77 -7.14
C LEU A 87 26.89 5.98 -5.83
N SER A 88 28.10 5.85 -5.29
CA SER A 88 28.30 5.19 -3.99
C SER A 88 27.59 5.92 -2.86
N LYS A 89 27.51 7.25 -2.90
CA LYS A 89 26.80 8.03 -1.89
C LYS A 89 25.28 7.88 -2.06
N GLU A 90 24.77 7.97 -3.29
CA GLU A 90 23.34 7.79 -3.56
C GLU A 90 22.85 6.39 -3.13
N TRP A 91 23.66 5.36 -3.36
CA TRP A 91 23.38 4.02 -2.83
C TRP A 91 23.28 4.02 -1.30
N GLU A 92 24.28 4.55 -0.62
CA GLU A 92 24.30 4.57 0.84
C GLU A 92 23.15 5.40 1.44
N ASP A 93 22.68 6.42 0.73
CA ASP A 93 21.55 7.25 1.15
C ASP A 93 20.19 6.53 0.99
N ASN A 94 20.09 5.62 0.01
CA ASN A 94 18.86 4.89 -0.34
C ASN A 94 18.76 3.47 0.20
N LYS A 95 19.89 2.81 0.50
CA LYS A 95 19.95 1.39 0.85
C LYS A 95 18.95 0.98 1.91
N GLN A 96 18.91 1.69 3.04
CA GLN A 96 17.99 1.36 4.12
C GLN A 96 16.52 1.62 3.73
N ALA A 97 16.26 2.73 3.03
CA ALA A 97 14.92 3.07 2.55
C ALA A 97 14.34 2.00 1.60
N LEU A 98 15.16 1.50 0.68
CA LEU A 98 14.77 0.43 -0.24
C LEU A 98 14.41 -0.86 0.51
N LEU A 99 15.22 -1.27 1.49
CA LEU A 99 14.96 -2.47 2.29
C LEU A 99 13.67 -2.33 3.10
N GLU A 100 13.48 -1.19 3.76
CA GLU A 100 12.27 -0.95 4.55
C GLU A 100 11.00 -0.83 3.69
N PHE A 101 11.13 -0.30 2.48
CA PHE A 101 10.03 -0.22 1.52
C PHE A 101 9.64 -1.60 0.97
N ILE A 102 10.61 -2.44 0.60
CA ILE A 102 10.36 -3.84 0.19
C ILE A 102 9.67 -4.60 1.34
N ASN A 103 10.11 -4.39 2.58
CA ASN A 103 9.46 -4.99 3.74
C ASN A 103 7.97 -4.61 3.83
N GLN A 104 7.54 -3.44 3.33
CA GLN A 104 6.13 -3.04 3.37
C GLN A 104 5.21 -3.95 2.55
N ALA A 105 5.71 -4.76 1.62
CA ALA A 105 4.91 -5.78 0.92
C ALA A 105 4.33 -6.85 1.88
N HIS A 106 4.75 -6.84 3.15
CA HIS A 106 4.38 -7.79 4.18
C HIS A 106 3.59 -7.15 5.34
N ILE A 107 2.95 -6.00 5.14
CA ILE A 107 2.00 -5.44 6.13
C ILE A 107 0.55 -5.79 5.77
N GLY A 108 -0.39 -5.47 6.65
CA GLY A 108 -1.82 -5.69 6.44
C GLY A 108 -2.22 -7.16 6.57
N ALA A 109 -3.09 -7.62 5.66
CA ALA A 109 -3.65 -8.97 5.67
C ALA A 109 -3.32 -9.73 4.38
N LYS A 110 -3.12 -11.04 4.48
CA LYS A 110 -2.98 -11.95 3.34
C LYS A 110 -3.70 -13.26 3.63
N GLY A 111 -3.97 -14.06 2.61
CA GLY A 111 -4.53 -15.38 2.85
C GLY A 111 -5.00 -16.07 1.58
N LEU A 112 -5.80 -17.11 1.79
CA LEU A 112 -6.44 -17.89 0.75
C LEU A 112 -7.96 -17.74 0.86
N VAL A 113 -8.65 -17.70 -0.27
CA VAL A 113 -10.09 -17.88 -0.39
C VAL A 113 -10.34 -19.22 -1.07
N GLN A 114 -11.02 -20.12 -0.38
CA GLN A 114 -11.29 -21.48 -0.83
C GLN A 114 -12.78 -21.81 -0.68
N ASP A 115 -13.24 -22.87 -1.33
CA ASP A 115 -14.56 -23.45 -1.07
C ASP A 115 -14.52 -24.48 0.08
N GLU A 116 -15.66 -25.08 0.40
CA GLU A 116 -15.81 -26.08 1.47
C GLU A 116 -14.99 -27.36 1.24
N ASN A 117 -14.59 -27.63 -0.02
CA ASN A 117 -13.75 -28.76 -0.38
C ASN A 117 -12.24 -28.41 -0.36
N GLY A 118 -11.89 -27.18 0.01
CA GLY A 118 -10.51 -26.69 0.01
C GLY A 118 -9.99 -26.28 -1.37
N MET A 119 -10.86 -26.23 -2.39
CA MET A 119 -10.46 -25.78 -3.72
C MET A 119 -10.31 -24.25 -3.75
N PRO A 120 -9.25 -23.73 -4.38
CA PRO A 120 -9.03 -22.29 -4.46
C PRO A 120 -10.11 -21.60 -5.30
N ILE A 121 -10.56 -20.43 -4.85
CA ILE A 121 -11.51 -19.59 -5.59
C ILE A 121 -10.77 -18.44 -6.24
N ASP A 122 -10.61 -18.52 -7.56
CA ASP A 122 -10.04 -17.46 -8.38
C ASP A 122 -11.00 -16.26 -8.52
N ASN A 123 -10.44 -15.05 -8.64
CA ASN A 123 -11.18 -13.81 -8.86
C ASN A 123 -12.30 -13.60 -7.81
N ALA A 124 -12.10 -14.03 -6.57
CA ALA A 124 -12.91 -13.62 -5.44
C ALA A 124 -12.50 -12.20 -5.03
N ILE A 125 -13.47 -11.39 -4.62
CA ILE A 125 -13.28 -10.00 -4.25
C ILE A 125 -13.07 -9.90 -2.75
N ILE A 126 -12.02 -9.19 -2.34
CA ILE A 126 -11.75 -8.82 -0.96
C ILE A 126 -12.08 -7.34 -0.78
N ARG A 127 -13.09 -7.08 0.05
CA ARG A 127 -13.54 -5.72 0.41
C ARG A 127 -13.20 -5.43 1.86
N VAL A 128 -12.78 -4.19 2.13
CA VAL A 128 -12.35 -3.77 3.46
C VAL A 128 -13.17 -2.58 3.97
N GLN A 129 -13.57 -2.66 5.23
CA GLN A 129 -14.14 -1.56 5.98
C GLN A 129 -13.23 -1.28 7.18
N ASN A 130 -12.75 -0.04 7.28
CA ASN A 130 -11.98 0.42 8.42
C ASN A 130 -12.95 0.76 9.56
N ILE A 131 -12.76 0.07 10.68
CA ILE A 131 -13.54 0.29 11.91
C ILE A 131 -12.66 0.72 13.11
N THR A 132 -11.45 1.20 12.82
CA THR A 132 -10.45 1.58 13.83
C THR A 132 -10.94 2.76 14.65
N ASN A 133 -10.86 2.68 15.99
CA ASN A 133 -11.18 3.78 16.91
C ASN A 133 -12.56 4.43 16.68
N GLY A 134 -13.56 3.64 16.26
CA GLY A 134 -14.91 4.14 16.00
C GLY A 134 -15.10 4.83 14.65
N ILE A 135 -14.07 4.85 13.79
CA ILE A 135 -14.25 5.08 12.35
C ILE A 135 -15.22 4.00 11.83
N ASP A 136 -16.03 4.31 10.82
CA ASP A 136 -16.84 3.32 10.12
C ASP A 136 -16.88 3.65 8.62
N GLN A 137 -15.80 3.31 7.92
CA GLN A 137 -15.57 3.73 6.54
C GLN A 137 -15.23 2.54 5.64
N ILE A 138 -15.98 2.37 4.56
CA ILE A 138 -15.63 1.43 3.49
C ILE A 138 -14.45 2.02 2.70
N ILE A 139 -13.39 1.23 2.52
CA ILE A 139 -12.31 1.57 1.60
C ILE A 139 -12.78 1.22 0.20
N ASN A 140 -13.09 2.22 -0.62
CA ASN A 140 -13.63 2.05 -1.97
C ASN A 140 -12.55 1.66 -2.99
N HIS A 141 -11.83 0.57 -2.69
CA HIS A 141 -10.84 -0.05 -3.55
C HIS A 141 -10.70 -1.52 -3.13
N ASP A 142 -11.38 -2.40 -3.86
CA ASP A 142 -11.31 -3.83 -3.63
C ASP A 142 -10.10 -4.45 -4.33
N ILE A 143 -9.65 -5.62 -3.87
CA ILE A 143 -8.68 -6.45 -4.58
C ILE A 143 -9.30 -7.80 -4.97
N SER A 144 -8.69 -8.49 -5.92
CA SER A 144 -9.09 -9.84 -6.32
C SER A 144 -8.09 -10.91 -5.91
N THR A 145 -8.55 -12.15 -5.72
CA THR A 145 -7.66 -13.30 -5.55
C THR A 145 -7.00 -13.73 -6.86
N THR A 146 -5.84 -14.38 -6.74
CA THR A 146 -5.17 -15.06 -7.85
C THR A 146 -5.87 -16.37 -8.21
N LYS A 147 -5.39 -17.03 -9.27
CA LYS A 147 -5.82 -18.38 -9.68
C LYS A 147 -5.68 -19.44 -8.58
N ASN A 148 -4.78 -19.21 -7.62
CA ASN A 148 -4.56 -20.09 -6.48
C ASN A 148 -5.39 -19.67 -5.25
N GLY A 149 -6.32 -18.73 -5.40
CA GLY A 149 -7.15 -18.20 -4.31
C GLY A 149 -6.40 -17.26 -3.37
N GLU A 150 -5.16 -16.87 -3.69
CA GLU A 150 -4.33 -16.03 -2.83
C GLU A 150 -4.72 -14.57 -2.93
N TYR A 151 -4.62 -13.82 -1.84
CA TYR A 151 -4.74 -12.37 -1.84
C TYR A 151 -3.75 -11.72 -0.87
N TRP A 152 -3.44 -10.46 -1.13
CA TRP A 152 -2.63 -9.59 -0.27
C TRP A 152 -3.26 -8.20 -0.24
N ARG A 153 -3.67 -7.76 0.95
CA ARG A 153 -4.28 -6.45 1.18
C ARG A 153 -3.42 -5.64 2.13
N LEU A 154 -2.70 -4.66 1.59
CA LEU A 154 -1.93 -3.71 2.40
C LEU A 154 -2.89 -2.86 3.23
N LEU A 155 -2.66 -2.84 4.54
CA LEU A 155 -3.41 -2.05 5.51
C LEU A 155 -2.44 -1.58 6.58
N THR A 156 -2.62 -0.34 7.04
CA THR A 156 -1.93 0.17 8.23
C THR A 156 -2.51 -0.46 9.50
N PRO A 157 -1.80 -0.38 10.64
CA PRO A 157 -2.33 -0.87 11.91
C PRO A 157 -3.71 -0.30 12.24
N GLY A 158 -4.61 -1.14 12.72
CA GLY A 158 -6.01 -0.79 12.96
C GLY A 158 -6.94 -1.99 12.97
N LEU A 159 -8.22 -1.74 13.25
CA LEU A 159 -9.28 -2.73 13.27
C LEU A 159 -10.11 -2.63 11.99
N TYR A 160 -10.30 -3.77 11.32
CA TYR A 160 -10.98 -3.82 10.02
C TYR A 160 -12.01 -4.95 9.98
N LYS A 161 -13.07 -4.76 9.20
CA LYS A 161 -13.90 -5.86 8.70
C LYS A 161 -13.47 -6.16 7.27
N ILE A 162 -13.03 -7.39 7.05
CA ILE A 162 -12.60 -7.90 5.75
C ILE A 162 -13.64 -8.89 5.26
N MET A 163 -14.20 -8.64 4.09
CA MET A 163 -15.19 -9.48 3.44
C MET A 163 -14.60 -10.14 2.21
N ALA A 164 -14.73 -11.46 2.11
CA ALA A 164 -14.50 -12.21 0.88
C ALA A 164 -15.83 -12.52 0.21
N THR A 165 -15.93 -12.27 -1.09
CA THR A 165 -17.14 -12.54 -1.87
C THR A 165 -16.84 -13.01 -3.28
N LYS A 166 -17.69 -13.89 -3.80
CA LYS A 166 -17.66 -14.38 -5.18
C LYS A 166 -19.10 -14.64 -5.63
N PHE A 167 -19.43 -14.30 -6.87
CA PHE A 167 -20.72 -14.66 -7.44
C PHE A 167 -20.95 -16.19 -7.34
N GLY A 168 -22.14 -16.58 -6.89
CA GLY A 168 -22.49 -17.98 -6.64
C GLY A 168 -22.11 -18.51 -5.25
N TYR A 169 -21.39 -17.73 -4.44
CA TYR A 169 -21.04 -18.10 -3.07
C TYR A 169 -21.73 -17.19 -2.04
N ILE A 170 -21.79 -17.65 -0.79
CA ILE A 170 -22.22 -16.85 0.36
C ILE A 170 -21.02 -16.02 0.84
N PRO A 171 -21.12 -14.67 0.91
CA PRO A 171 -20.04 -13.82 1.40
C PRO A 171 -19.71 -14.12 2.86
N VAL A 172 -18.43 -14.05 3.22
CA VAL A 172 -17.96 -14.22 4.61
C VAL A 172 -17.21 -12.97 5.03
N VAL A 173 -17.53 -12.48 6.23
CA VAL A 173 -16.89 -11.31 6.85
C VAL A 173 -16.13 -11.75 8.09
N LYS A 174 -14.90 -11.26 8.24
CA LYS A 174 -14.08 -11.43 9.45
C LYS A 174 -13.65 -10.08 9.98
N THR A 175 -13.72 -9.91 11.30
CA THR A 175 -13.13 -8.75 11.98
C THR A 175 -11.68 -9.08 12.32
N VAL A 176 -10.76 -8.21 11.95
CA VAL A 176 -9.32 -8.45 11.97
C VAL A 176 -8.60 -7.24 12.57
N MET A 177 -7.76 -7.47 13.58
CA MET A 177 -6.88 -6.46 14.15
C MET A 177 -5.51 -6.55 13.49
N ILE A 178 -5.13 -5.53 12.72
CA ILE A 178 -3.79 -5.39 12.15
C ILE A 178 -2.94 -4.69 13.20
N GLU A 179 -2.00 -5.41 13.78
CA GLU A 179 -1.10 -4.87 14.78
C GLU A 179 0.03 -4.03 14.15
N PRO A 180 0.59 -3.06 14.89
CA PRO A 180 1.84 -2.42 14.52
C PRO A 180 2.93 -3.45 14.31
N ARG A 181 3.75 -3.23 13.27
CA ARG A 181 4.89 -4.08 13.02
C ARG A 181 5.98 -3.77 14.04
N ASN A 182 6.02 -4.57 15.09
CA ASN A 182 7.20 -4.62 15.96
C ASN A 182 8.29 -5.43 15.21
N THR A 183 9.55 -5.26 15.57
CA THR A 183 10.74 -5.87 14.91
C THR A 183 10.70 -7.40 14.79
N THR A 184 9.71 -8.08 15.37
CA THR A 184 9.48 -9.54 15.32
C THR A 184 8.44 -9.99 14.30
N ALA A 185 7.57 -9.12 13.77
CA ALA A 185 6.54 -9.52 12.81
C ALA A 185 7.08 -9.54 11.37
N THR A 186 7.47 -10.73 10.89
CA THR A 186 8.06 -10.91 9.55
C THR A 186 7.03 -10.95 8.42
N GLN A 187 5.74 -11.03 8.71
CA GLN A 187 4.70 -11.20 7.68
C GLN A 187 3.36 -10.53 8.01
N ALA A 188 2.56 -10.31 6.98
CA ALA A 188 1.19 -9.83 7.07
C ALA A 188 0.31 -10.85 7.81
N MET A 189 -0.76 -10.37 8.45
CA MET A 189 -1.69 -11.21 9.18
C MET A 189 -2.37 -12.20 8.24
N ILE A 190 -2.32 -13.49 8.58
CA ILE A 190 -2.93 -14.54 7.76
C ILE A 190 -4.42 -14.65 8.08
N VAL A 191 -5.27 -14.43 7.08
CA VAL A 191 -6.73 -14.48 7.20
C VAL A 191 -7.30 -15.29 6.04
N HIS A 192 -7.57 -16.57 6.27
CA HIS A 192 -8.22 -17.43 5.29
C HIS A 192 -9.73 -17.23 5.26
N PHE A 193 -10.34 -17.45 4.11
CA PHE A 193 -11.80 -17.48 3.93
C PHE A 193 -12.22 -18.79 3.28
N VAL A 194 -13.30 -19.37 3.82
CA VAL A 194 -13.98 -20.52 3.21
C VAL A 194 -15.37 -20.02 2.80
N LEU A 195 -15.69 -20.09 1.51
CA LEU A 195 -16.96 -19.65 0.98
C LEU A 195 -17.84 -20.85 0.64
N LYS A 196 -19.08 -20.84 1.14
CA LYS A 196 -20.08 -21.87 0.84
C LYS A 196 -20.78 -21.57 -0.48
N ASN A 197 -20.96 -22.59 -1.31
CA ASN A 197 -21.77 -22.49 -2.53
C ASN A 197 -23.22 -22.13 -2.15
N ARG A 198 -23.82 -21.16 -2.83
CA ARG A 198 -25.19 -20.72 -2.56
C ARG A 198 -26.24 -21.71 -3.10
N PHE A 199 -25.86 -22.55 -4.06
CA PHE A 199 -26.77 -23.40 -4.82
C PHE A 199 -26.74 -24.87 -4.41
N GLU A 200 -26.00 -25.19 -3.34
CA GLU A 200 -25.93 -26.50 -2.69
C GLU A 200 -26.52 -26.41 -1.27
#